data_AF-A0AAT9M6K1-F1
#
_entry.id   AF-A0AAT9M6K1-F1
#
_cell.length_a   1.000
_cell.length_b   1.000
_cell.length_c   1.000
_cell.angle_alpha   90.00
_cell.angle_beta   90.00
_cell.angle_gamma   90.00
#
_symmetry.space_group_name_H-M   'P 1'
#
loop_
_entity.id
_entity.type
_entity.pdbx_description
1 polymer ?
#
loop_
_entity_poly.entity_id
_entity_poly.type
_entity_poly.pdbx_seq_one_letter_code
_entity_poly.pdbx_strand_id
1 'polypeptide(L)'
;MQDVADVREDDGSTTERFLTRMRAALSDLPPAEVDELLEDTEEHVRELAREHGDDQLELRLGTPEAYAAELRSAAGYPPPPEPEQPTQQIKQPRGDGVEVLALAGLIVATASALLLGASMRSGHTTPFFLLTGLVGLAISLPMLTRGRAGVDAVAQLPTVKALTPYLTPDESTMLGKVLAYVYSLQPAWWLIRVLPVVAVARGGIVGLVILGVPAAIISIMVGHYSRTDRRALWLVVPANALVASAALYYFVGF
;
A
#
# COMPACT_ATOMS: atom_id res chain seq x y z
N MET A 1 -61.08 38.59 1.66
CA MET A 1 -61.16 38.19 0.24
C MET A 1 -59.96 38.76 -0.48
N GLN A 2 -58.89 37.96 -0.54
CA GLN A 2 -57.69 38.08 -1.38
C GLN A 2 -56.90 36.82 -1.01
N ASP A 3 -57.18 35.67 -1.63
CA ASP A 3 -56.64 35.27 -2.94
C ASP A 3 -55.15 35.61 -3.06
N VAL A 4 -54.35 35.00 -2.17
CA VAL A 4 -52.93 34.83 -2.39
C VAL A 4 -52.82 33.47 -3.04
N ALA A 5 -52.87 33.51 -4.36
CA ALA A 5 -52.56 32.42 -5.24
C ALA A 5 -51.29 31.72 -4.75
N ASP A 6 -51.39 30.40 -4.68
CA ASP A 6 -50.31 29.45 -4.65
C ASP A 6 -49.32 29.79 -5.77
N VAL A 7 -48.32 30.62 -5.43
CA VAL A 7 -47.16 30.86 -6.27
C VAL A 7 -46.29 29.63 -6.14
N ARG A 8 -46.70 28.56 -6.85
CA ARG A 8 -45.82 27.43 -7.14
C ARG A 8 -44.77 27.94 -8.11
N GLU A 9 -43.68 28.46 -7.56
CA GLU A 9 -42.48 28.86 -8.28
C GLU A 9 -42.08 27.74 -9.26
N ASP A 10 -41.93 28.14 -10.52
CA ASP A 10 -41.61 27.34 -11.70
C ASP A 10 -40.13 26.93 -11.72
N ASP A 11 -39.61 26.46 -10.57
CA ASP A 11 -38.38 25.66 -10.53
C ASP A 11 -38.79 24.29 -11.04
N GLY A 12 -38.62 24.06 -12.35
CA GLY A 12 -39.10 22.89 -13.10
C GLY A 12 -39.23 21.64 -12.23
N SER A 13 -40.43 21.07 -12.20
CA SER A 13 -40.88 20.09 -11.20
C SER A 13 -39.83 19.00 -10.92
N THR A 14 -39.80 18.43 -9.72
CA THR A 14 -38.85 17.34 -9.39
C THR A 14 -38.94 16.23 -10.44
N THR A 15 -40.14 16.00 -10.98
CA THR A 15 -40.40 15.15 -12.15
C THR A 15 -39.57 15.55 -13.39
N GLU A 16 -39.59 16.81 -13.83
CA GLU A 16 -38.81 17.25 -14.99
C GLU A 16 -37.31 17.18 -14.75
N ARG A 17 -36.84 17.43 -13.51
CA ARG A 17 -35.43 17.21 -13.13
C ARG A 17 -35.05 15.73 -13.21
N PHE A 18 -35.95 14.84 -12.79
CA PHE A 18 -35.76 13.39 -12.86
C PHE A 18 -35.64 12.94 -14.32
N LEU A 19 -36.59 13.34 -15.19
CA LEU A 19 -36.58 13.03 -16.62
C LEU A 19 -35.34 13.61 -17.33
N THR A 20 -34.93 14.83 -16.98
CA THR A 20 -33.72 15.45 -17.53
C THR A 20 -32.46 14.65 -17.19
N ARG A 21 -32.32 14.20 -15.93
CA ARG A 21 -31.19 13.36 -15.50
C ARG A 21 -31.21 11.98 -16.15
N MET A 22 -32.40 11.38 -16.32
CA MET A 22 -32.56 10.11 -17.02
C MET A 22 -32.12 10.23 -18.49
N ARG A 23 -32.56 11.29 -19.20
CA ARG A 23 -32.13 11.58 -20.58
C ARG A 23 -30.63 11.84 -20.67
N ALA A 24 -30.04 12.51 -19.67
CA ALA A 24 -28.59 12.70 -19.60
C ALA A 24 -27.83 11.37 -19.40
N ALA A 25 -28.35 10.46 -18.58
CA ALA A 25 -27.75 9.15 -18.35
C ALA A 25 -27.79 8.23 -19.58
N LEU A 26 -28.74 8.45 -20.50
CA LEU A 26 -28.87 7.74 -21.77
C LEU A 26 -28.19 8.45 -22.96
N SER A 27 -27.46 9.55 -22.72
CA SER A 27 -26.87 10.37 -23.78
C SER A 27 -25.76 9.69 -24.61
N ASP A 28 -25.32 8.50 -24.20
CA ASP A 28 -24.39 7.66 -24.95
C ASP A 28 -25.07 6.92 -26.12
N LEU A 29 -26.40 6.77 -26.09
CA LEU A 29 -27.18 6.14 -27.15
C LEU A 29 -27.55 7.14 -28.27
N PRO A 30 -27.77 6.68 -29.51
CA PRO A 30 -28.33 7.50 -30.57
C PRO A 30 -29.64 8.18 -30.12
N PRO A 31 -29.88 9.46 -30.45
CA PRO A 31 -31.06 10.19 -29.98
C PRO A 31 -32.39 9.49 -30.28
N ALA A 32 -32.49 8.84 -31.44
CA ALA A 32 -33.68 8.07 -31.82
C ALA A 32 -33.96 6.88 -30.89
N GLU A 33 -32.93 6.19 -30.39
CA GLU A 33 -33.08 5.09 -29.43
C GLU A 33 -33.45 5.62 -28.04
N VAL A 34 -32.92 6.77 -27.64
CA VAL A 34 -33.28 7.43 -26.37
C VAL A 34 -34.76 7.83 -26.38
N ASP A 35 -35.23 8.43 -27.47
CA ASP A 35 -36.63 8.84 -27.60
C ASP A 35 -37.57 7.63 -27.56
N GLU A 36 -37.23 6.52 -28.23
CA GLU A 36 -38.00 5.27 -28.18
C GLU A 36 -38.06 4.67 -26.76
N LEU A 37 -36.93 4.67 -26.04
CA LEU A 37 -36.90 4.16 -24.65
C LEU A 37 -37.71 5.03 -23.69
N LEU A 38 -37.74 6.34 -23.93
CA LEU A 38 -38.37 7.30 -23.04
C LEU A 38 -39.85 7.55 -23.36
N GLU A 39 -40.35 7.20 -24.55
CA GLU A 39 -41.73 7.44 -24.99
C GLU A 39 -42.78 6.99 -23.95
N ASP A 40 -42.76 5.70 -23.58
CA ASP A 40 -43.69 5.14 -22.58
C ASP A 40 -43.25 5.45 -21.13
N THR A 41 -41.95 5.58 -20.91
CA THR A 41 -41.36 5.75 -19.56
C THR A 41 -41.66 7.13 -18.97
N GLU A 42 -41.62 8.18 -19.79
CA GLU A 42 -41.89 9.53 -19.31
C GLU A 42 -43.34 9.69 -18.83
N GLU A 43 -44.30 9.05 -19.49
CA GLU A 43 -45.70 9.06 -19.05
C GLU A 43 -45.85 8.36 -17.71
N HIS A 44 -45.24 7.18 -17.54
CA HIS A 44 -45.27 6.42 -16.30
C HIS A 44 -44.66 7.20 -15.13
N VAL A 45 -43.51 7.85 -15.32
CA VAL A 45 -42.88 8.67 -14.26
C VAL A 45 -43.79 9.86 -13.88
N ARG A 46 -44.43 10.52 -14.86
CA ARG A 46 -45.37 11.62 -14.58
C ARG A 46 -46.64 11.12 -13.87
N GLU A 47 -47.11 9.92 -14.17
CA GLU A 47 -48.23 9.30 -13.45
C GLU A 47 -47.87 9.00 -12.00
N LEU A 48 -46.74 8.35 -11.74
CA LEU A 48 -46.21 8.10 -10.39
C LEU A 48 -46.07 9.38 -9.58
N ALA A 49 -45.60 10.46 -10.20
CA ALA A 49 -45.49 11.77 -9.56
C ALA A 49 -46.86 12.34 -9.16
N ARG A 50 -47.89 12.19 -10.00
CA ARG A 50 -49.26 12.62 -9.68
C ARG A 50 -49.89 11.77 -8.57
N GLU A 51 -49.62 10.48 -8.54
CA GLU A 51 -50.21 9.55 -7.56
C GLU A 51 -49.57 9.65 -6.17
N HIS A 52 -48.25 9.81 -6.12
CA HIS A 52 -47.48 9.71 -4.86
C HIS A 52 -46.77 11.01 -4.47
N GLY A 53 -46.75 12.00 -5.35
CA GLY A 53 -46.01 13.24 -5.17
C GLY A 53 -44.59 13.15 -5.71
N ASP A 54 -44.18 14.23 -6.38
CA ASP A 54 -42.85 14.50 -6.95
C ASP A 54 -41.66 14.12 -6.06
N ASP A 55 -41.76 14.34 -4.75
CA ASP A 55 -40.66 14.10 -3.80
C ASP A 55 -40.45 12.62 -3.46
N GLN A 56 -41.39 11.74 -3.84
CA GLN A 56 -41.29 10.29 -3.60
C GLN A 56 -40.69 9.50 -4.77
N LEU A 57 -40.43 10.15 -5.91
CA LEU A 57 -39.93 9.47 -7.11
C LEU A 57 -38.61 8.73 -6.83
N GLU A 58 -37.62 9.39 -6.23
CA GLU A 58 -36.32 8.78 -5.94
C GLU A 58 -36.42 7.64 -4.90
N LEU A 59 -37.38 7.72 -3.97
CA LEU A 59 -37.59 6.68 -2.97
C LEU A 59 -38.16 5.41 -3.59
N ARG A 60 -38.97 5.53 -4.64
CA ARG A 60 -39.68 4.40 -5.27
C ARG A 60 -38.94 3.82 -6.46
N LEU A 61 -38.39 4.68 -7.33
CA LEU A 61 -37.71 4.29 -8.56
C LEU A 61 -36.18 4.23 -8.40
N GLY A 62 -35.64 4.71 -7.28
CA GLY A 62 -34.20 4.92 -7.13
C GLY A 62 -33.75 6.22 -7.81
N THR A 63 -32.44 6.40 -7.96
CA THR A 63 -31.92 7.59 -8.65
C THR A 63 -32.24 7.53 -10.15
N PRO A 64 -32.39 8.69 -10.85
CA PRO A 64 -32.65 8.71 -12.29
C PRO A 64 -31.63 7.91 -13.11
N GLU A 65 -30.36 7.90 -12.69
CA GLU A 65 -29.27 7.19 -13.36
C GLU A 65 -29.38 5.67 -13.16
N ALA A 66 -29.79 5.22 -11.98
CA ALA A 66 -30.01 3.80 -11.70
C ALA A 66 -31.20 3.28 -12.51
N TYR A 67 -32.29 4.04 -12.54
CA TYR A 67 -33.48 3.70 -13.32
C TYR A 67 -33.20 3.68 -14.84
N ALA A 68 -32.42 4.64 -15.35
CA ALA A 68 -31.94 4.64 -16.74
C ALA A 68 -31.13 3.38 -17.08
N ALA A 69 -30.26 2.94 -16.16
CA ALA A 69 -29.46 1.73 -16.35
C ALA A 69 -30.33 0.46 -16.37
N GLU A 70 -31.37 0.40 -15.53
CA GLU A 70 -32.36 -0.68 -15.57
C GLU A 70 -33.13 -0.70 -16.88
N LEU A 71 -33.59 0.47 -17.37
CA LEU A 71 -34.29 0.61 -18.64
C LEU A 71 -33.40 0.15 -19.82
N ARG A 72 -32.13 0.55 -19.81
CA ARG A 72 -31.12 0.16 -20.80
C ARG A 72 -30.88 -1.35 -20.79
N SER A 73 -30.76 -1.96 -19.61
CA SER A 73 -30.66 -3.41 -19.44
C SER A 73 -31.90 -4.14 -19.96
N ALA A 74 -33.10 -3.62 -19.70
CA ALA A 74 -34.35 -4.21 -20.16
C ALA A 74 -34.49 -4.17 -21.69
N ALA A 75 -33.99 -3.11 -22.32
CA ALA A 75 -33.92 -2.96 -23.78
C ALA A 75 -32.74 -3.74 -24.42
N GLY A 76 -31.90 -4.42 -23.63
CA GLY A 76 -30.81 -5.27 -24.13
C GLY A 76 -29.54 -4.50 -24.53
N TYR A 77 -29.43 -3.23 -24.17
CA TYR A 77 -28.21 -2.45 -24.34
C TYR A 77 -27.16 -2.85 -23.27
N PRO A 78 -25.85 -2.69 -23.55
CA PRO A 78 -24.79 -2.93 -22.56
C PRO A 78 -24.95 -2.04 -21.32
N PRO A 79 -24.17 -2.11 -20.23
CA PRO A 79 -24.17 -1.04 -19.21
C PRO A 79 -23.54 0.25 -19.78
N PRO A 80 -23.93 1.47 -19.32
CA PRO A 80 -23.32 2.71 -19.79
C PRO A 80 -21.79 2.62 -19.69
N PRO A 81 -21.03 3.24 -20.61
CA PRO A 81 -19.59 3.39 -20.38
C PRO A 81 -19.45 4.10 -19.04
N GLU A 82 -18.89 3.40 -18.05
CA GLU A 82 -18.64 3.95 -16.72
C GLU A 82 -18.02 5.33 -16.94
N PRO A 83 -18.66 6.43 -16.49
CA PRO A 83 -18.12 7.76 -16.71
C PRO A 83 -16.70 7.68 -16.22
N GLU A 84 -15.72 7.86 -17.13
CA GLU A 84 -14.30 7.64 -16.86
C GLU A 84 -14.05 8.17 -15.47
N GLN A 85 -14.05 7.28 -14.46
CA GLN A 85 -14.08 7.73 -13.08
C GLN A 85 -12.78 8.48 -12.99
N PRO A 86 -12.80 9.83 -12.94
CA PRO A 86 -11.75 10.66 -13.53
C PRO A 86 -10.49 10.07 -13.03
N THR A 87 -9.77 9.35 -13.92
CA THR A 87 -8.93 8.20 -13.53
C THR A 87 -8.41 8.57 -12.18
N GLN A 88 -8.81 7.87 -11.10
CA GLN A 88 -8.04 8.01 -9.88
C GLN A 88 -6.65 7.45 -10.28
N GLN A 89 -5.85 8.16 -11.09
CA GLN A 89 -4.77 8.98 -10.59
C GLN A 89 -5.09 9.27 -9.13
N ILE A 90 -4.94 8.22 -8.31
CA ILE A 90 -4.23 8.28 -7.05
C ILE A 90 -3.16 9.27 -7.38
N LYS A 91 -3.43 10.54 -7.05
CA LYS A 91 -2.49 11.63 -7.13
C LYS A 91 -1.29 11.01 -6.50
N GLN A 92 -0.30 10.60 -7.31
CA GLN A 92 0.87 9.89 -6.80
C GLN A 92 1.26 10.73 -5.61
N PRO A 93 1.11 10.23 -4.36
CA PRO A 93 1.29 11.08 -3.20
C PRO A 93 2.67 11.62 -3.43
N ARG A 94 2.73 12.93 -3.68
CA ARG A 94 3.95 13.59 -4.14
C ARG A 94 4.87 13.37 -2.96
N GLY A 95 5.73 12.36 -3.04
CA GLY A 95 6.36 11.78 -1.86
C GLY A 95 7.00 12.93 -1.10
N ASP A 96 6.54 13.18 0.12
CA ASP A 96 6.86 14.39 0.91
C ASP A 96 8.36 14.44 1.33
N GLY A 97 9.26 13.84 0.56
CA GLY A 97 10.65 13.58 0.93
C GLY A 97 10.81 12.51 2.01
N VAL A 98 9.74 12.20 2.76
CA VAL A 98 9.73 11.24 3.87
C VAL A 98 10.11 9.82 3.43
N GLU A 99 9.72 9.41 2.22
CA GLU A 99 10.06 8.11 1.64
C GLU A 99 11.56 7.99 1.31
N VAL A 100 12.15 9.06 0.78
CA VAL A 100 13.58 9.14 0.49
C VAL A 100 14.37 9.19 1.79
N LEU A 101 13.90 9.95 2.78
CA LEU A 101 14.53 10.06 4.09
C LEU A 101 14.48 8.74 4.85
N ALA A 102 13.38 8.00 4.76
CA ALA A 102 13.28 6.67 5.34
C ALA A 102 14.20 5.67 4.64
N LEU A 103 14.28 5.68 3.30
CA LEU A 103 15.25 4.86 2.57
C LEU A 103 16.69 5.19 2.97
N ALA A 104 17.02 6.48 3.10
CA ALA A 104 18.32 6.92 3.58
C ALA A 104 18.58 6.46 5.02
N GLY A 105 17.58 6.56 5.91
CA GLY A 105 17.64 6.03 7.28
C GLY A 105 17.92 4.54 7.33
N LEU A 106 17.28 3.75 6.46
CA LEU A 106 17.50 2.30 6.34
C LEU A 106 18.91 1.99 5.83
N ILE A 107 19.40 2.72 4.82
CA ILE A 107 20.75 2.56 4.29
C ILE A 107 21.78 2.88 5.39
N VAL A 108 21.59 3.99 6.11
CA VAL A 108 22.47 4.40 7.21
C VAL A 108 22.44 3.38 8.34
N ALA A 109 21.27 2.88 8.72
CA ALA A 109 21.14 1.84 9.74
C ALA A 109 21.85 0.55 9.35
N THR A 110 21.69 0.11 8.09
CA THR A 110 22.31 -1.11 7.57
C THR A 110 23.82 -0.96 7.46
N ALA A 111 24.32 0.16 6.94
CA ALA A 111 25.74 0.46 6.86
C ALA A 111 26.38 0.56 8.26
N SER A 112 25.70 1.23 9.19
CA SER A 112 26.16 1.35 10.58
C SER A 112 26.21 -0.02 11.27
N ALA A 113 25.23 -0.89 11.03
CA ALA A 113 25.22 -2.26 11.55
C ALA A 113 26.41 -3.10 11.03
N LEU A 114 26.76 -2.96 9.75
CA LEU A 114 27.94 -3.62 9.18
C LEU A 114 29.24 -3.10 9.82
N LEU A 115 29.39 -1.78 9.89
CA LEU A 115 30.58 -1.11 10.44
C LEU A 115 30.74 -1.35 11.94
N LEU A 116 29.63 -1.46 12.67
CA LEU A 116 29.65 -1.77 14.10
C LEU A 116 30.35 -3.11 14.38
N GLY A 117 29.99 -4.18 13.65
CA GLY A 117 30.63 -5.48 13.85
C GLY A 117 32.13 -5.49 13.48
N ALA A 118 32.54 -4.72 12.47
CA ALA A 118 33.96 -4.53 12.14
C ALA A 118 34.71 -3.68 13.18
N SER A 119 34.02 -2.68 13.76
CA SER A 119 34.53 -1.71 14.72
C SER A 119 34.74 -2.29 16.13
N MET A 120 34.12 -3.43 16.46
CA MET A 120 34.31 -4.13 17.73
C MET A 120 35.79 -4.42 18.05
N ARG A 121 36.67 -4.46 17.04
CA ARG A 121 38.13 -4.58 17.21
C ARG A 121 38.80 -3.32 17.78
N SER A 122 38.31 -2.13 17.47
CA SER A 122 38.98 -0.85 17.79
C SER A 122 38.50 -0.19 19.09
N GLY A 123 37.36 -0.62 19.65
CA GLY A 123 36.80 -0.18 20.94
C GLY A 123 36.28 1.27 20.98
N HIS A 124 36.95 2.21 20.32
CA HIS A 124 36.66 3.65 20.38
C HIS A 124 35.62 4.12 19.35
N THR A 125 35.46 3.38 18.25
CA THR A 125 34.50 3.72 17.18
C THR A 125 33.14 3.03 17.35
N THR A 126 33.04 2.05 18.25
CA THR A 126 31.82 1.30 18.58
C THR A 126 30.63 2.20 18.97
N PRO A 127 30.76 3.19 19.88
CA PRO A 127 29.62 4.02 20.27
C PRO A 127 29.11 4.91 19.13
N PHE A 128 29.99 5.32 18.22
CA PHE A 128 29.61 6.12 17.05
C PHE A 128 28.70 5.33 16.11
N PHE A 129 29.08 4.11 15.74
CA PHE A 129 28.28 3.27 14.83
C PHE A 129 26.97 2.77 15.47
N LEU A 130 26.95 2.56 16.78
CA LEU A 130 25.70 2.30 17.50
C LEU A 130 24.74 3.49 17.39
N LEU A 131 25.25 4.70 17.65
CA LEU A 131 24.43 5.92 17.61
C LEU A 131 23.93 6.23 16.21
N THR A 132 24.76 6.13 15.17
CA THR A 132 24.33 6.34 13.78
C THR A 132 23.33 5.28 13.32
N GLY A 133 23.49 4.03 13.76
CA GLY A 133 22.54 2.95 13.50
C GLY A 133 21.17 3.19 14.12
N LEU A 134 21.15 3.61 15.40
CA LEU A 134 19.91 3.94 16.11
C LEU A 134 19.21 5.18 15.52
N VAL A 135 19.97 6.21 15.14
CA VAL A 135 19.42 7.39 14.47
C VAL A 135 18.83 7.03 13.11
N GLY A 136 19.51 6.20 12.31
CA GLY A 136 19.00 5.70 11.03
C GLY A 136 17.68 4.94 11.19
N LEU A 137 17.60 4.07 12.21
CA LEU A 137 16.36 3.36 12.57
C LEU A 137 15.25 4.31 13.02
N ALA A 138 15.57 5.29 13.87
CA ALA A 138 14.60 6.28 14.35
C ALA A 138 14.04 7.13 13.20
N ILE A 139 14.88 7.52 12.25
CA ILE A 139 14.47 8.25 11.04
C ILE A 139 13.56 7.40 10.15
N SER A 140 13.74 6.09 10.13
CA SER A 140 12.87 5.15 9.37
C SER A 140 11.56 4.79 10.07
N LEU A 141 11.44 5.09 11.38
CA LEU A 141 10.30 4.70 12.22
C LEU A 141 8.93 5.24 11.74
N PRO A 142 8.81 6.49 11.25
CA PRO A 142 7.54 7.01 10.73
C PRO A 142 7.02 6.24 9.50
N MET A 143 7.87 5.47 8.82
CA MET A 143 7.43 4.62 7.70
C MET A 143 6.75 3.33 8.16
N LEU A 144 7.11 2.82 9.33
CA LEU A 144 6.47 1.65 9.94
C LEU A 144 5.05 1.97 10.41
N THR A 145 4.79 3.22 10.84
CA THR A 145 3.45 3.68 11.27
C THR A 145 2.51 3.92 10.08
N ARG A 146 3.03 4.33 8.92
CA ARG A 146 2.27 4.43 7.64
C ARG A 146 1.89 3.07 7.04
N GLY A 147 2.56 2.02 7.47
CA GLY A 147 2.19 0.65 7.15
C GLY A 147 2.45 0.20 5.72
N ARG A 148 1.59 -0.67 5.17
CA ARG A 148 1.81 -1.30 3.85
C ARG A 148 1.93 -0.25 2.73
N ALA A 149 1.07 0.78 2.76
CA ALA A 149 1.11 1.88 1.82
C ALA A 149 2.45 2.64 1.82
N GLY A 150 3.09 2.82 2.98
CA GLY A 150 4.40 3.46 3.06
C GLY A 150 5.52 2.61 2.45
N VAL A 151 5.50 1.30 2.68
CA VAL A 151 6.48 0.36 2.10
C VAL A 151 6.32 0.29 0.59
N ASP A 152 5.09 0.23 0.10
CA ASP A 152 4.80 0.18 -1.33
C ASP A 152 5.16 1.51 -2.03
N ALA A 153 5.07 2.65 -1.34
CA ALA A 153 5.53 3.94 -1.87
C ALA A 153 7.06 3.96 -2.10
N VAL A 154 7.85 3.44 -1.15
CA VAL A 154 9.31 3.33 -1.34
C VAL A 154 9.67 2.35 -2.46
N ALA A 155 8.96 1.23 -2.56
CA ALA A 155 9.16 0.27 -3.66
C ALA A 155 8.88 0.89 -5.04
N GLN A 156 8.02 1.92 -5.10
CA GLN A 156 7.69 2.61 -6.33
C GLN A 156 8.69 3.69 -6.74
N LEU A 157 9.66 4.04 -5.88
CA LEU A 157 10.67 5.05 -6.19
C LEU A 157 11.49 4.64 -7.43
N PRO A 158 11.80 5.59 -8.33
CA PRO A 158 12.52 5.31 -9.57
C PRO A 158 13.90 4.69 -9.31
N THR A 159 14.58 5.11 -8.24
CA THR A 159 15.86 4.53 -7.81
C THR A 159 15.75 3.04 -7.46
N VAL A 160 14.71 2.66 -6.72
CA VAL A 160 14.47 1.27 -6.30
C VAL A 160 14.06 0.41 -7.50
N LYS A 161 13.19 0.95 -8.37
CA LYS A 161 12.81 0.29 -9.63
C LYS A 161 14.01 0.08 -10.56
N ALA A 162 14.91 1.05 -10.66
CA ALA A 162 16.14 0.93 -11.46
C ALA A 162 17.09 -0.16 -10.93
N LEU A 163 17.07 -0.42 -9.62
CA LEU A 163 17.87 -1.47 -8.98
C LEU A 163 17.24 -2.87 -9.09
N THR A 164 15.92 -2.95 -9.30
CA THR A 164 15.16 -4.22 -9.37
C THR A 164 15.77 -5.24 -10.36
N PRO A 165 16.13 -4.89 -11.61
CA PRO A 165 16.71 -5.86 -12.56
C PRO A 165 18.07 -6.42 -12.11
N TYR A 166 18.81 -5.73 -11.23
CA TYR A 166 20.08 -6.21 -10.68
C TYR A 166 19.90 -7.11 -9.46
N LEU A 167 18.75 -7.03 -8.79
CA LEU A 167 18.40 -7.85 -7.63
C LEU A 167 17.74 -9.17 -8.03
N THR A 168 17.17 -9.25 -9.23
CA THR A 168 16.66 -10.50 -9.80
C THR A 168 17.84 -11.37 -10.24
N PRO A 169 18.00 -12.60 -9.72
CA PRO A 169 19.13 -13.45 -10.06
C PRO A 169 19.10 -13.82 -11.56
N ASP A 170 20.10 -13.36 -12.29
CA ASP A 170 20.37 -13.76 -13.67
C ASP A 170 21.49 -14.83 -13.69
N GLU A 171 21.10 -16.09 -13.88
CA GLU A 171 22.03 -17.23 -13.84
C GLU A 171 23.12 -17.19 -14.93
N SER A 172 22.99 -16.30 -15.92
CA SER A 172 24.03 -16.10 -16.95
C SER A 172 25.28 -15.41 -16.40
N THR A 173 25.14 -14.60 -15.34
CA THR A 173 26.22 -13.80 -14.76
C THR A 173 26.74 -14.43 -13.47
N MET A 174 28.07 -14.35 -13.21
CA MET A 174 28.67 -14.82 -11.94
C MET A 174 27.95 -14.25 -10.71
N LEU A 175 27.60 -12.96 -10.76
CA LEU A 175 26.89 -12.26 -9.68
C LEU A 175 25.47 -12.81 -9.47
N GLY A 176 24.77 -13.14 -10.55
CA GLY A 176 23.43 -13.73 -10.47
C GLY A 176 23.43 -15.17 -9.97
N LYS A 177 24.47 -15.97 -10.26
CA LYS A 177 24.68 -17.29 -9.64
C LYS A 177 24.91 -17.20 -8.13
N VAL A 178 25.72 -16.22 -7.68
CA VAL A 178 25.93 -15.95 -6.26
C VAL A 178 24.62 -15.50 -5.59
N LEU A 179 23.87 -14.60 -6.23
CA LEU A 179 22.54 -14.18 -5.76
C LEU A 179 21.58 -15.36 -5.66
N ALA A 180 21.48 -16.20 -6.69
CA ALA A 180 20.64 -17.40 -6.70
C ALA A 180 21.02 -18.36 -5.56
N TYR A 181 22.32 -18.55 -5.33
CA TYR A 181 22.82 -19.35 -4.21
C TYR A 181 22.44 -18.73 -2.85
N VAL A 182 22.65 -17.43 -2.65
CA VAL A 182 22.26 -16.72 -1.42
C VAL A 182 20.75 -16.77 -1.18
N TYR A 183 19.94 -16.66 -2.24
CA TYR A 183 18.48 -16.84 -2.16
C TYR A 183 18.11 -18.28 -1.79
N SER A 184 18.80 -19.29 -2.34
CA SER A 184 18.59 -20.69 -1.97
C SER A 184 18.90 -20.99 -0.50
N LEU A 185 19.79 -20.20 0.12
CA LEU A 185 20.11 -20.25 1.54
C LEU A 185 19.02 -19.63 2.43
N GLN A 186 17.97 -18.99 1.88
CA GLN A 186 16.86 -18.38 2.65
C GLN A 186 16.34 -19.26 3.80
N PRO A 187 16.15 -20.58 3.65
CA PRO A 187 15.70 -21.45 4.74
C PRO A 187 16.74 -21.65 5.86
N ALA A 188 18.04 -21.46 5.58
CA ALA A 188 19.15 -21.76 6.47
C ALA A 188 19.71 -20.52 7.22
N TRP A 189 19.20 -19.32 6.95
CA TRP A 189 19.66 -18.08 7.60
C TRP A 189 19.51 -18.06 9.13
N TRP A 190 18.65 -18.92 9.69
CA TRP A 190 18.56 -19.08 11.15
C TRP A 190 19.87 -19.59 11.76
N LEU A 191 20.66 -20.41 11.06
CA LEU A 191 21.95 -20.91 11.54
C LEU A 191 22.96 -19.78 11.75
N ILE A 192 23.01 -18.84 10.80
CA ILE A 192 23.86 -17.65 10.90
C ILE A 192 23.47 -16.80 12.12
N ARG A 193 22.16 -16.70 12.42
CA ARG A 193 21.65 -15.96 13.58
C ARG A 193 21.92 -16.61 14.93
N VAL A 194 22.26 -17.90 14.97
CA VAL A 194 22.65 -18.60 16.20
C VAL A 194 24.11 -18.29 16.59
N LEU A 195 24.95 -17.84 15.64
CA LEU A 195 26.36 -17.56 15.91
C LEU A 195 26.61 -16.49 16.98
N PRO A 196 25.91 -15.32 16.97
CA PRO A 196 26.05 -14.34 18.05
C PRO A 196 25.61 -14.90 19.41
N VAL A 197 24.56 -15.72 19.44
CA VAL A 197 24.07 -16.37 20.66
C VAL A 197 25.13 -17.32 21.24
N VAL A 198 25.78 -18.10 20.39
CA VAL A 198 26.88 -19.00 20.77
C VAL A 198 28.13 -18.22 21.19
N ALA A 199 28.44 -17.08 20.56
CA ALA A 199 29.54 -16.22 20.96
C ALA A 199 29.30 -15.62 22.36
N VAL A 200 28.08 -15.16 22.63
CA VAL A 200 27.66 -14.67 23.96
C VAL A 200 27.68 -15.80 25.00
N ALA A 201 27.34 -17.03 24.61
CA ALA A 201 27.38 -18.21 25.47
C ALA A 201 28.78 -18.51 26.01
N ARG A 202 29.82 -18.26 25.20
CA ARG A 202 31.22 -18.40 25.63
C ARG A 202 31.63 -17.39 26.72
N GLY A 203 30.90 -16.28 26.85
CA GLY A 203 31.07 -15.30 27.94
C GLY A 203 30.44 -15.73 29.27
N GLY A 204 29.79 -16.90 29.33
CA GLY A 204 29.18 -17.47 30.53
C GLY A 204 27.66 -17.59 30.47
N ILE A 205 27.10 -18.43 31.35
CA ILE A 205 25.66 -18.74 31.45
C ILE A 205 24.80 -17.47 31.60
N VAL A 206 25.29 -16.48 32.34
CA VAL A 206 24.57 -15.21 32.55
C VAL A 206 24.37 -14.46 31.22
N GLY A 207 25.40 -14.39 30.37
CA GLY A 207 25.28 -13.77 29.04
C GLY A 207 24.32 -14.54 28.13
N LEU A 208 24.39 -15.88 28.15
CA LEU A 208 23.49 -16.72 27.37
C LEU A 208 22.02 -16.49 27.75
N VAL A 209 21.71 -16.44 29.04
CA VAL A 209 20.34 -16.28 29.53
C VAL A 209 19.82 -14.86 29.30
N ILE A 210 20.63 -13.83 29.55
CA ILE A 210 20.19 -12.42 29.46
C ILE A 210 20.13 -11.92 28.01
N LEU A 211 21.07 -12.34 27.16
CA LEU A 211 21.18 -11.81 25.79
C LEU A 211 20.92 -12.89 24.73
N GLY A 212 21.46 -14.09 24.93
CA GLY A 212 21.38 -15.17 23.94
C GLY A 212 19.97 -15.70 23.72
N VAL A 213 19.26 -16.05 24.79
CA VAL A 213 17.90 -16.59 24.73
C VAL A 213 16.90 -15.56 24.18
N PRO A 214 16.88 -14.30 24.66
CA PRO A 214 16.02 -13.27 24.06
C PRO A 214 16.35 -13.00 22.60
N ALA A 215 17.64 -12.95 22.21
CA ALA A 215 18.02 -12.77 20.81
C ALA A 215 17.55 -13.93 19.92
N ALA A 216 17.58 -15.18 20.41
CA ALA A 216 17.06 -16.33 19.70
C ALA A 216 15.54 -16.27 19.51
N ILE A 217 14.80 -15.89 20.57
CA ILE A 217 13.33 -15.72 20.51
C ILE A 217 12.96 -14.61 19.54
N ILE A 218 13.60 -13.44 19.65
CA ILE A 218 13.40 -12.30 18.75
C ILE A 218 13.73 -12.71 17.31
N SER A 219 14.82 -13.43 17.09
CA SER A 219 15.20 -13.93 15.77
C SER A 219 14.12 -14.84 15.15
N ILE A 220 13.56 -15.77 15.92
CA ILE A 220 12.50 -16.69 15.47
C ILE A 220 11.21 -15.91 15.18
N MET A 221 10.79 -15.03 16.09
CA MET A 221 9.61 -14.18 15.89
C MET A 221 9.75 -13.31 14.64
N VAL A 222 10.89 -12.63 14.48
CA VAL A 222 11.19 -11.79 13.32
C VAL A 222 11.20 -12.61 12.03
N GLY A 223 11.69 -13.85 12.05
CA GLY A 223 11.64 -14.76 10.91
C GLY A 223 10.20 -15.12 10.52
N HIS A 224 9.35 -15.45 11.48
CA HIS A 224 7.95 -15.77 11.24
C HIS A 224 7.16 -14.54 10.74
N TYR A 225 7.30 -13.39 11.42
CA TYR A 225 6.63 -12.14 11.05
C TYR A 225 7.08 -11.59 9.69
N SER A 226 8.33 -11.84 9.27
CA SER A 226 8.82 -11.39 7.96
C SER A 226 8.12 -12.03 6.76
N ARG A 227 7.50 -13.20 6.95
CA ARG A 227 6.74 -13.89 5.89
C ARG A 227 5.32 -13.37 5.75
N THR A 228 4.72 -12.90 6.83
CA THR A 228 3.33 -12.43 6.88
C THR A 228 3.18 -10.92 6.70
N ASP A 229 4.21 -10.14 7.05
CA ASP A 229 4.16 -8.68 6.90
C ASP A 229 5.44 -8.10 6.29
N ARG A 230 5.30 -7.48 5.11
CA ARG A 230 6.39 -6.77 4.41
C ARG A 230 7.00 -5.65 5.26
N ARG A 231 6.28 -5.14 6.26
CA ARG A 231 6.79 -4.12 7.20
C ARG A 231 7.98 -4.64 8.02
N ALA A 232 7.99 -5.93 8.35
CA ALA A 232 9.06 -6.51 9.16
C ALA A 232 10.41 -6.49 8.43
N LEU A 233 10.43 -6.43 7.08
CA LEU A 233 11.66 -6.36 6.28
C LEU A 233 12.56 -5.17 6.68
N TRP A 234 11.97 -4.04 7.07
CA TRP A 234 12.71 -2.84 7.47
C TRP A 234 13.54 -3.02 8.74
N LEU A 235 13.10 -3.89 9.65
CA LEU A 235 13.83 -4.19 10.89
C LEU A 235 14.72 -5.42 10.69
N VAL A 236 14.28 -6.37 9.86
CA VAL A 236 15.03 -7.59 9.52
C VAL A 236 16.32 -7.26 8.79
N VAL A 237 16.32 -6.31 7.85
CA VAL A 237 17.48 -6.03 7.00
C VAL A 237 18.69 -5.50 7.80
N PRO A 238 18.57 -4.45 8.64
CA PRO A 238 19.68 -4.01 9.48
C PRO A 238 20.09 -5.06 10.51
N ALA A 239 19.12 -5.78 11.10
CA ALA A 239 19.41 -6.84 12.06
C ALA A 239 20.23 -7.99 11.42
N ASN A 240 19.87 -8.41 10.21
CA ASN A 240 20.62 -9.41 9.46
C ASN A 240 22.03 -8.93 9.11
N ALA A 241 22.18 -7.65 8.74
CA ALA A 241 23.48 -7.07 8.46
C ALA A 241 24.39 -7.09 9.71
N LEU A 242 23.85 -6.76 10.88
CA LEU A 242 24.58 -6.84 12.16
C LEU A 242 25.03 -8.27 12.44
N VAL A 243 24.12 -9.25 12.33
CA VAL A 243 24.43 -10.66 12.55
C VAL A 243 25.50 -11.16 11.59
N ALA A 244 25.36 -10.85 10.29
CA ALA A 244 26.33 -11.25 9.28
C ALA A 244 27.71 -10.65 9.54
N SER A 245 27.78 -9.37 9.94
CA SER A 245 29.01 -8.69 10.32
C SER A 245 29.65 -9.33 11.57
N ALA A 246 28.85 -9.64 12.60
CA ALA A 246 29.32 -10.32 13.81
C ALA A 246 29.82 -11.75 13.52
N ALA A 247 29.13 -12.48 12.64
CA ALA A 247 29.55 -13.81 12.19
C ALA A 247 30.87 -13.74 11.40
N LEU A 248 31.01 -12.77 10.49
CA LEU A 248 32.23 -12.56 9.72
C LEU A 248 33.40 -12.21 10.65
N TYR A 249 33.20 -11.30 11.61
CA TYR A 249 34.18 -10.98 12.64
C TYR A 249 34.62 -12.23 13.41
N TYR A 250 33.67 -13.08 13.80
CA TYR A 250 33.94 -14.29 14.55
C TYR A 250 34.74 -15.34 13.76
N PHE A 251 34.46 -15.50 12.45
CA PHE A 251 35.10 -16.52 11.61
C PHE A 251 36.40 -16.07 10.93
N VAL A 252 36.54 -14.79 10.60
CA VAL A 252 37.68 -14.26 9.82
C VAL A 252 38.82 -13.78 10.73
N GLY A 253 38.66 -13.86 12.06
CA GLY A 253 39.62 -13.38 13.06
C GLY A 253 41.11 -13.67 12.80
N PHE A 254 41.76 -12.76 12.07
CA PHE A 254 43.18 -12.38 12.15
C PHE A 254 43.24 -11.02 12.84
#